data_AF-A0A4W2DHX6-F1
#
_entry.id   AF-A0A4W2DHX6-F1
#
_cell.length_a   1.000
_cell.length_b   1.000
_cell.length_c   1.000
_cell.angle_alpha   90.00
_cell.angle_beta   90.00
_cell.angle_gamma   90.00
#
_symmetry.space_group_name_H-M   'P 1'
#
loop_
_entity.id
_entity.type
_entity.pdbx_description
1 polymer ?
#
loop_
_entity_poly.entity_id
_entity_poly.type
_entity_poly.pdbx_seq_one_letter_code
_entity_poly.pdbx_strand_id
1 'polypeptide(L)'
;MAVGMILACLGFAVAAAVEIKINEMATCQPNSQEIFLQVLNLADDEITVTVQGDKNNTLLAESIKSFQNMPHYSKLHLKTKSQNFHFQLKYHNVSVYTEHSVEEKMWYTLIIREDGESISSMMVKDKENKTTDGMTAMRFVNALHEEVNVSLGTDASLIVDEDYGVSAYRTVQRGEYPVVHCRTKNEDFSLNLGLLDFGAAYLFVITNRTSQGPQAWKMEYIPANKMSVAWQLPQYALVTAGEVMFSVTGLEFSYSQVSLFFFFNINLFILIGG
;
A
#
# COMPACT_ATOMS: atom_id res chain seq x y z
N MET A 1 -24.46 25.02 26.81
CA MET A 1 -23.53 23.96 27.26
C MET A 1 -23.88 22.61 26.62
N ALA A 2 -25.13 22.15 26.71
CA ALA A 2 -25.57 20.87 26.13
C ALA A 2 -25.30 20.75 24.61
N VAL A 3 -25.59 21.80 23.83
CA VAL A 3 -25.36 21.81 22.37
C VAL A 3 -23.86 21.66 22.05
N GLY A 4 -22.98 22.33 22.79
CA GLY A 4 -21.53 22.19 22.61
C GLY A 4 -21.03 20.77 22.89
N MET A 5 -21.56 20.13 23.94
CA MET A 5 -21.24 18.72 24.26
C MET A 5 -21.73 17.75 23.18
N ILE A 6 -22.95 17.96 22.64
CA ILE A 6 -23.48 17.14 21.55
C ILE A 6 -22.61 17.27 20.28
N LEU A 7 -22.21 18.49 19.92
CA LEU A 7 -21.34 18.73 18.76
C LEU A 7 -19.96 18.09 18.93
N ALA A 8 -19.39 18.15 20.13
CA ALA A 8 -18.13 17.48 20.45
C ALA A 8 -18.25 15.95 20.32
N CYS A 9 -19.33 15.35 20.85
CA CYS A 9 -19.59 13.91 20.70
C CYS A 9 -19.71 13.50 19.22
N LEU A 10 -20.40 14.29 18.40
CA LEU A 10 -20.50 14.05 16.96
C LEU A 10 -19.13 14.16 16.27
N GLY A 11 -18.31 15.14 16.66
CA GLY A 11 -16.93 15.28 16.18
C GLY A 11 -16.10 14.01 16.42
N PHE A 12 -16.16 13.44 17.62
CA PHE A 12 -15.47 12.18 17.94
C PHE A 12 -16.03 10.98 17.17
N ALA A 13 -17.35 10.91 16.94
CA ALA A 13 -17.94 9.86 16.12
C ALA A 13 -17.45 9.91 14.66
N VAL A 14 -17.35 11.11 14.09
CA VAL A 14 -16.77 11.32 12.75
C VAL A 14 -15.29 10.92 12.73
N ALA A 15 -14.53 11.30 13.76
CA ALA A 15 -13.13 10.91 13.91
C ALA A 15 -12.96 9.39 13.89
N ALA A 16 -13.75 8.67 14.68
CA ALA A 16 -13.73 7.22 14.75
C ALA A 16 -14.10 6.58 13.40
N ALA A 17 -15.11 7.11 12.70
CA ALA A 17 -15.48 6.62 11.38
C ALA A 17 -14.34 6.81 10.35
N VAL A 18 -13.68 7.97 10.37
CA VAL A 18 -12.52 8.27 9.52
C VAL A 18 -11.35 7.34 9.85
N GLU A 19 -11.05 7.13 11.14
CA GLU A 19 -9.97 6.25 11.59
C GLU A 19 -10.20 4.79 11.21
N ILE A 20 -11.43 4.29 11.35
CA ILE A 20 -11.80 2.93 10.88
C ILE A 20 -11.53 2.79 9.39
N LYS A 21 -11.90 3.79 8.58
CA LYS A 21 -11.65 3.76 7.14
C LYS A 21 -10.17 3.84 6.77
N ILE A 22 -9.38 4.63 7.49
CA ILE A 22 -7.93 4.67 7.29
C ILE A 22 -7.30 3.33 7.66
N ASN A 23 -7.72 2.72 8.78
CA ASN A 23 -7.16 1.47 9.26
C ASN A 23 -7.53 0.27 8.36
N GLU A 24 -8.73 0.28 7.75
CA GLU A 24 -9.10 -0.67 6.69
C GLU A 24 -8.16 -0.59 5.47
N MET A 25 -7.53 0.56 5.23
CA MET A 25 -6.61 0.77 4.10
C MET A 25 -5.14 0.53 4.46
N ALA A 26 -4.82 0.32 5.75
CA ALA A 26 -3.46 0.00 6.17
C ALA A 26 -3.10 -1.44 5.76
N THR A 27 -2.00 -1.61 5.03
CA THR A 27 -1.48 -2.93 4.67
C THR A 27 -1.18 -3.72 5.94
N CYS A 28 -1.83 -4.87 6.12
CA CYS A 28 -1.53 -5.76 7.24
C CYS A 28 -0.04 -6.12 7.23
N GLN A 29 0.61 -6.07 8.39
CA GLN A 29 1.96 -6.61 8.58
C GLN A 29 1.87 -8.10 8.95
N PRO A 30 2.76 -8.95 8.41
CA PRO A 30 2.80 -10.36 8.77
C PRO A 30 3.23 -10.50 10.23
N ASN A 31 2.47 -11.24 11.03
CA ASN A 31 2.83 -11.49 12.43
C ASN A 31 3.98 -12.51 12.54
N SER A 32 4.43 -12.81 13.76
CA SER A 32 5.35 -13.93 13.98
C SER A 32 4.78 -15.21 13.37
N GLN A 33 5.64 -16.02 12.74
CA GLN A 33 5.26 -17.23 12.02
C GLN A 33 4.30 -17.01 10.83
N GLU A 34 4.25 -15.81 10.26
CA GLU A 34 3.46 -15.53 9.06
C GLU A 34 4.34 -14.92 7.97
N ILE A 35 4.00 -15.21 6.72
CA ILE A 35 4.47 -14.49 5.54
C ILE A 35 3.31 -14.11 4.65
N PHE A 36 3.57 -13.12 3.80
CA PHE A 36 2.70 -12.75 2.70
C PHE A 36 3.36 -13.11 1.38
N LEU A 37 2.65 -13.90 0.57
CA LEU A 37 3.10 -14.35 -0.73
C LEU A 37 2.19 -13.75 -1.81
N GLN A 38 2.80 -13.10 -2.78
CA GLN A 38 2.16 -12.73 -4.04
C GLN A 38 2.77 -13.55 -5.16
N VAL A 39 1.95 -13.94 -6.13
CA VAL A 39 2.40 -14.71 -7.28
C VAL A 39 2.20 -13.87 -8.53
N LEU A 40 3.26 -13.74 -9.32
CA LEU A 40 3.28 -13.01 -10.57
C LEU A 40 3.57 -13.96 -11.72
N ASN A 41 2.58 -14.12 -12.61
CA ASN A 41 2.73 -14.91 -13.83
C ASN A 41 3.18 -14.02 -15.00
N LEU A 42 4.43 -14.19 -15.43
CA LEU A 42 5.02 -13.54 -16.61
C LEU A 42 5.08 -14.45 -17.84
N ALA A 43 4.54 -15.67 -17.76
CA ALA A 43 4.42 -16.55 -18.92
C ALA A 43 3.25 -16.13 -19.83
N ASP A 44 3.25 -16.62 -21.07
CA ASP A 44 2.23 -16.29 -22.08
C ASP A 44 0.84 -16.86 -21.78
N ASP A 45 0.77 -17.98 -21.07
CA ASP A 45 -0.49 -18.66 -20.75
C ASP A 45 -0.76 -18.78 -19.24
N GLU A 46 -1.92 -19.32 -18.91
CA GLU A 46 -2.37 -19.54 -17.53
C GLU A 46 -1.53 -20.60 -16.81
N ILE A 47 -1.10 -20.29 -15.58
CA ILE A 47 -0.34 -21.18 -14.72
C ILE A 47 -1.14 -21.53 -13.48
N THR A 48 -1.23 -22.82 -13.17
CA THR A 48 -1.74 -23.29 -11.88
C THR A 48 -0.59 -23.46 -10.89
N VAL A 49 -0.65 -22.73 -9.78
CA VAL A 49 0.35 -22.73 -8.72
C VAL A 49 -0.21 -23.42 -7.51
N THR A 50 0.50 -24.45 -7.04
CA THR A 50 0.16 -25.17 -5.81
C THR A 50 1.31 -25.11 -4.83
N VAL A 51 1.06 -24.52 -3.66
CA VAL A 51 2.05 -24.39 -2.58
C VAL A 51 1.80 -25.50 -1.57
N GLN A 52 2.82 -26.29 -1.31
CA GLN A 52 2.78 -27.42 -0.39
C GLN A 52 3.70 -27.17 0.81
N GLY A 53 3.19 -27.44 2.01
CA GLY A 53 3.97 -27.44 3.24
C GLY A 53 4.59 -28.80 3.55
N ASP A 54 5.28 -28.87 4.70
CA ASP A 54 6.02 -30.02 5.26
C ASP A 54 5.31 -31.40 5.32
N LYS A 55 4.00 -31.47 5.05
CA LYS A 55 3.20 -32.71 5.11
C LYS A 55 2.44 -32.99 3.81
N ASN A 56 2.85 -32.39 2.68
CA ASN A 56 2.12 -32.40 1.40
C ASN A 56 0.68 -31.86 1.49
N ASN A 57 0.37 -31.11 2.55
CA ASN A 57 -0.89 -30.38 2.63
C ASN A 57 -0.79 -29.17 1.71
N THR A 58 -1.77 -29.03 0.82
CA THR A 58 -1.92 -27.85 -0.04
C THR A 58 -2.28 -26.64 0.83
N LEU A 59 -1.38 -25.66 0.86
CA LEU A 59 -1.58 -24.39 1.58
C LEU A 59 -2.26 -23.36 0.69
N LEU A 60 -1.94 -23.38 -0.61
CA LEU A 60 -2.47 -22.47 -1.61
C LEU A 60 -2.60 -23.23 -2.94
N ALA A 61 -3.70 -23.01 -3.65
CA ALA A 61 -3.90 -23.49 -5.01
C ALA A 61 -4.63 -22.41 -5.80
N GLU A 62 -3.92 -21.78 -6.74
CA GLU A 62 -4.46 -20.67 -7.54
C GLU A 62 -4.12 -20.88 -9.00
N SER A 63 -5.02 -20.43 -9.88
CA SER A 63 -4.80 -20.40 -11.32
C SER A 63 -4.73 -18.95 -11.76
N ILE A 64 -3.61 -18.57 -12.37
CA ILE A 64 -3.24 -17.17 -12.61
C ILE A 64 -3.03 -16.99 -14.10
N LYS A 65 -3.83 -16.12 -14.72
CA LYS A 65 -3.69 -15.80 -16.13
C LYS A 65 -2.40 -15.02 -16.39
N SER A 66 -1.95 -15.09 -17.64
CA SER A 66 -0.82 -14.32 -18.13
C SER A 66 -0.98 -12.82 -17.81
N PHE A 67 0.02 -12.24 -17.13
CA PHE A 67 0.05 -10.82 -16.73
C PHE A 67 -1.23 -10.36 -16.01
N GLN A 68 -1.81 -11.23 -15.18
CA GLN A 68 -2.95 -10.88 -14.37
C GLN A 68 -2.51 -10.04 -13.16
N ASN A 69 -3.15 -8.88 -12.98
CA ASN A 69 -2.95 -8.06 -11.80
C ASN A 69 -3.65 -8.72 -10.59
N MET A 70 -2.88 -9.17 -9.60
CA MET A 70 -3.34 -9.79 -8.37
C MET A 70 -2.98 -8.89 -7.19
N PRO A 71 -3.84 -7.95 -6.78
CA PRO A 71 -3.50 -6.96 -5.75
C PRO A 71 -3.56 -7.51 -4.30
N HIS A 72 -3.71 -8.82 -4.12
CA HIS A 72 -3.86 -9.44 -2.80
C HIS A 72 -2.68 -10.37 -2.50
N TYR A 73 -2.16 -10.29 -1.29
CA TYR A 73 -1.21 -11.27 -0.77
C TYR A 73 -1.97 -12.44 -0.16
N SER A 74 -1.50 -13.64 -0.49
CA SER A 74 -1.91 -14.85 0.17
C SER A 74 -1.09 -15.04 1.44
N LYS A 75 -1.80 -15.15 2.56
CA LYS A 75 -1.21 -15.33 3.89
C LYS A 75 -0.83 -16.79 4.10
N LEU A 76 0.44 -17.04 4.41
CA LEU A 76 0.92 -18.38 4.73
C LEU A 76 1.47 -18.42 6.16
N HIS A 77 1.15 -19.51 6.87
CA HIS A 77 1.62 -19.75 8.22
C HIS A 77 2.85 -20.67 8.21
N LEU A 78 3.88 -20.28 8.93
CA LEU A 78 5.09 -21.06 9.16
C LEU A 78 4.97 -21.83 10.49
N LYS A 79 5.69 -22.95 10.59
CA LYS A 79 5.86 -23.66 11.87
C LYS A 79 7.08 -23.17 12.64
N THR A 80 8.11 -22.77 11.89
CA THR A 80 9.43 -22.34 12.36
C THR A 80 9.72 -20.92 11.89
N LYS A 81 10.79 -20.30 12.40
CA LYS A 81 11.21 -18.95 11.98
C LYS A 81 11.57 -18.87 10.49
N SER A 82 12.04 -19.97 9.93
CA SER A 82 12.28 -20.14 8.50
C SER A 82 11.87 -21.54 8.10
N GLN A 83 11.30 -21.66 6.90
CA GLN A 83 10.79 -22.92 6.35
C GLN A 83 10.95 -22.90 4.84
N ASN A 84 11.12 -24.08 4.24
CA ASN A 84 11.08 -24.22 2.79
C ASN A 84 9.66 -24.60 2.36
N PHE A 85 9.15 -23.91 1.34
CA PHE A 85 7.90 -24.27 0.68
C PHE A 85 8.19 -24.91 -0.68
N HIS A 86 7.41 -25.94 -0.98
CA HIS A 86 7.47 -26.62 -2.27
C HIS A 86 6.37 -26.06 -3.16
N PHE A 87 6.75 -25.57 -4.33
CA PHE A 87 5.86 -24.99 -5.32
C PHE A 87 5.79 -25.96 -6.49
N GLN A 88 4.59 -26.49 -6.73
CA GLN A 88 4.30 -27.24 -7.94
C GLN A 88 3.57 -26.31 -8.90
N LEU A 89 4.22 -26.03 -10.03
CA LEU A 89 3.76 -25.15 -11.08
C LEU A 89 3.34 -26.00 -12.28
N LYS A 90 2.11 -25.83 -12.74
CA LYS A 90 1.59 -26.51 -13.93
C LYS A 90 1.39 -25.49 -15.03
N TYR A 91 2.06 -25.72 -16.15
CA TYR A 91 1.96 -24.92 -17.37
C TYR A 91 1.78 -25.88 -18.54
N HIS A 92 0.64 -25.79 -19.21
CA HIS A 92 0.23 -26.76 -20.23
C HIS A 92 0.34 -28.21 -19.70
N ASN A 93 1.11 -29.05 -20.39
CA ASN A 93 1.35 -30.45 -20.01
C ASN A 93 2.62 -30.64 -19.15
N VAL A 94 3.31 -29.55 -18.79
CA VAL A 94 4.55 -29.59 -18.00
C VAL A 94 4.23 -29.27 -16.54
N SER A 95 4.81 -30.06 -15.63
CA SER A 95 4.77 -29.81 -14.19
C SER A 95 6.18 -29.61 -13.67
N VAL A 96 6.46 -28.44 -13.13
CA VAL A 96 7.76 -28.08 -12.55
C VAL A 96 7.63 -27.99 -11.04
N TYR A 97 8.62 -28.53 -10.32
CA TYR A 97 8.71 -28.47 -8.87
C TYR A 97 9.89 -27.58 -8.48
N THR A 98 9.60 -26.52 -7.72
CA THR A 98 10.62 -25.58 -7.23
C THR A 98 10.51 -25.42 -5.72
N GLU A 99 11.63 -25.30 -5.04
CA GLU A 99 11.69 -25.10 -3.59
C GLU A 99 12.25 -23.71 -3.30
N HIS A 100 11.58 -22.97 -2.41
CA HIS A 100 12.04 -21.65 -1.97
C HIS A 100 12.02 -21.54 -0.45
N SER A 101 13.12 -21.06 0.12
CA SER A 101 13.24 -20.76 1.54
C SER A 101 12.61 -19.43 1.89
N VAL A 102 11.76 -19.43 2.92
CA VAL A 102 11.09 -18.23 3.42
C VAL A 102 11.39 -18.01 4.91
N GLU A 103 11.29 -16.76 5.35
CA GLU A 103 11.53 -16.28 6.70
C GLU A 103 10.28 -15.58 7.21
N GLU A 104 9.95 -15.73 8.49
CA GLU A 104 8.79 -15.06 9.09
C GLU A 104 8.88 -13.53 8.99
N LYS A 105 7.72 -12.86 9.01
CA LYS A 105 7.58 -11.39 8.99
C LYS A 105 8.09 -10.72 7.71
N MET A 106 8.13 -11.48 6.62
CA MET A 106 8.57 -11.01 5.31
C MET A 106 7.45 -11.10 4.28
N TRP A 107 7.55 -10.23 3.28
CA TRP A 107 6.75 -10.26 2.07
C TRP A 107 7.58 -10.88 0.96
N TYR A 108 6.92 -11.66 0.12
CA TYR A 108 7.54 -12.39 -0.96
C TYR A 108 6.72 -12.26 -2.23
N THR A 109 7.39 -12.01 -3.34
CA THR A 109 6.83 -12.14 -4.68
C THR A 109 7.48 -13.31 -5.38
N LEU A 110 6.66 -14.31 -5.73
CA LEU A 110 7.06 -15.41 -6.59
C LEU A 110 6.83 -15.00 -8.04
N ILE A 111 7.92 -14.74 -8.76
CA ILE A 111 7.89 -14.43 -10.19
C ILE A 111 8.04 -15.73 -10.97
N ILE A 112 7.05 -16.06 -11.79
CA ILE A 112 7.07 -17.24 -12.66
C ILE A 112 7.27 -16.74 -14.09
N ARG A 113 8.22 -17.37 -14.78
CA ARG A 113 8.63 -17.01 -16.15
C ARG A 113 8.72 -18.25 -17.02
N GLU A 114 8.63 -18.03 -18.32
CA GLU A 114 8.92 -19.06 -19.32
C GLU A 114 10.43 -19.20 -19.50
N ASP A 115 10.89 -20.44 -19.64
CA ASP A 115 12.29 -20.82 -19.85
C ASP A 115 12.33 -21.91 -20.94
N GLY A 116 12.35 -21.46 -22.20
CA GLY A 116 12.19 -22.34 -23.36
C GLY A 116 10.80 -22.97 -23.41
N GLU A 117 10.72 -24.30 -23.44
CA GLU A 117 9.45 -25.06 -23.41
C GLU A 117 8.95 -25.34 -21.98
N SER A 118 9.70 -24.91 -20.97
CA SER A 118 9.39 -25.10 -19.55
C SER A 118 9.13 -23.76 -18.86
N ILE A 119 8.86 -23.81 -17.56
CA ILE A 119 8.73 -22.64 -16.71
C ILE A 119 9.75 -22.68 -15.58
N SER A 120 10.17 -21.50 -15.16
CA SER A 120 11.08 -21.29 -14.04
C SER A 120 10.47 -20.30 -13.05
N SER A 121 10.86 -20.39 -11.79
CA SER A 121 10.37 -19.49 -10.75
C SER A 121 11.51 -18.88 -9.95
N MET A 122 11.30 -17.64 -9.54
CA MET A 122 12.22 -16.89 -8.69
C MET A 122 11.45 -16.28 -7.53
N MET A 123 11.98 -16.43 -6.33
CA MET A 123 11.44 -15.81 -5.14
C MET A 123 12.18 -14.51 -4.85
N VAL A 124 11.42 -13.42 -4.75
CA VAL A 124 11.96 -12.09 -4.45
C VAL A 124 11.47 -11.67 -3.08
N LYS A 125 12.40 -11.26 -2.22
CA LYS A 125 12.05 -10.61 -0.94
C LYS A 125 11.56 -9.20 -1.21
N ASP A 126 10.38 -8.88 -0.70
CA ASP A 126 9.86 -7.54 -0.69
C ASP A 126 10.12 -6.89 0.66
N LYS A 127 10.69 -5.70 0.59
CA LYS A 127 10.95 -4.88 1.76
C LYS A 127 9.76 -3.97 1.96
N GLU A 128 9.30 -3.85 3.19
CA GLU A 128 8.34 -2.83 3.56
C GLU A 128 8.92 -1.46 3.23
N ASN A 129 8.38 -0.82 2.19
CA ASN A 129 8.71 0.56 1.89
C ASN A 129 7.66 1.43 2.55
N LYS A 130 8.07 2.10 3.62
CA LYS A 130 7.34 3.27 4.09
C LYS A 130 7.49 4.34 3.02
N THR A 131 6.51 4.46 2.13
CA THR A 131 6.39 5.62 1.25
C THR A 131 6.22 6.84 2.13
N THR A 132 7.14 7.81 2.03
CA THR A 132 6.99 9.11 2.69
C THR A 132 5.81 9.86 2.07
N ASP A 133 5.10 10.65 2.88
CA ASP A 133 3.87 11.36 2.48
C ASP A 133 3.99 12.02 1.10
N GLY A 134 3.06 11.67 0.20
CA GLY A 134 2.93 12.23 -1.15
C GLY A 134 3.81 11.59 -2.23
N MET A 135 4.73 10.70 -1.87
CA MET A 135 5.58 9.97 -2.84
C MET A 135 4.95 8.61 -3.21
N THR A 136 5.37 8.06 -4.34
CA THR A 136 5.04 6.71 -4.77
C THR A 136 6.31 5.87 -4.88
N ALA A 137 6.25 4.62 -4.46
CA ALA A 137 7.36 3.69 -4.63
C ALA A 137 7.18 2.90 -5.92
N MET A 138 8.28 2.57 -6.57
CA MET A 138 8.25 1.69 -7.72
C MET A 138 9.48 0.80 -7.78
N ARG A 139 9.33 -0.32 -8.49
CA ARG A 139 10.36 -1.33 -8.73
C ARG A 139 10.25 -1.82 -10.16
N PHE A 140 11.37 -2.24 -10.73
CA PHE A 140 11.41 -2.82 -12.07
C PHE A 140 11.88 -4.27 -12.01
N VAL A 141 11.31 -5.09 -12.88
CA VAL A 141 11.80 -6.43 -13.25
C VAL A 141 12.12 -6.38 -14.74
N ASN A 142 13.33 -6.77 -15.10
CA ASN A 142 13.79 -6.73 -16.48
C ASN A 142 13.77 -8.12 -17.11
N ALA A 143 12.80 -8.39 -18.00
CA ALA A 143 12.72 -9.66 -18.70
C ALA A 143 13.62 -9.74 -19.95
N LEU A 144 14.46 -8.72 -20.20
CA LEU A 144 15.40 -8.70 -21.33
C LEU A 144 16.71 -9.39 -20.94
N HIS A 145 17.42 -9.89 -21.95
CA HIS A 145 18.76 -10.48 -21.83
C HIS A 145 19.89 -9.44 -21.78
N GLU A 146 19.55 -8.17 -21.56
CA GLU A 146 20.51 -7.07 -21.42
C GLU A 146 20.14 -6.23 -20.21
N GLU A 147 21.16 -5.76 -19.49
CA GLU A 147 21.00 -4.80 -18.39
C GLU A 147 20.33 -3.50 -18.89
N VAL A 148 19.33 -3.04 -18.14
CA VAL A 148 18.57 -1.82 -18.45
C VAL A 148 18.86 -0.76 -17.40
N ASN A 149 19.28 0.41 -17.87
CA ASN A 149 19.39 1.60 -17.05
C ASN A 149 18.16 2.51 -17.25
N VAL A 150 17.33 2.64 -16.23
CA VAL A 150 16.11 3.45 -16.22
C VAL A 150 16.42 4.83 -15.63
N SER A 151 16.26 5.89 -16.41
CA SER A 151 16.48 7.27 -15.96
C SER A 151 15.16 7.94 -15.55
N LEU A 152 15.07 8.30 -14.28
CA LEU A 152 13.82 8.76 -13.63
C LEU A 152 13.85 10.25 -13.30
N GLY A 153 14.49 11.03 -14.19
CA GLY A 153 14.77 12.45 -14.02
C GLY A 153 16.26 12.74 -13.92
N THR A 154 16.59 13.96 -13.49
CA THR A 154 17.89 14.61 -13.72
C THR A 154 19.08 13.96 -13.01
N ASP A 155 18.88 13.30 -11.86
CA ASP A 155 19.98 12.78 -11.02
C ASP A 155 19.79 11.33 -10.54
N ALA A 156 18.89 10.56 -11.17
CA ALA A 156 18.49 9.25 -10.68
C ALA A 156 18.39 8.21 -11.79
N SER A 157 19.47 7.49 -12.01
CA SER A 157 19.51 6.27 -12.82
C SER A 157 19.30 5.04 -11.94
N LEU A 158 18.47 4.11 -12.38
CA LEU A 158 18.21 2.84 -11.72
C LEU A 158 18.64 1.70 -12.65
N ILE A 159 19.62 0.93 -12.19
CA ILE A 159 20.12 -0.24 -12.93
C ILE A 159 19.22 -1.44 -12.59
N VAL A 160 18.82 -2.16 -13.63
CA VAL A 160 18.04 -3.39 -13.54
C VAL A 160 18.78 -4.46 -14.30
N ASP A 161 19.28 -5.47 -13.58
CA ASP A 161 20.06 -6.57 -14.16
C ASP A 161 19.25 -7.32 -15.22
N GLU A 162 19.95 -8.01 -16.12
CA GLU A 162 19.34 -8.87 -17.14
C GLU A 162 18.67 -10.12 -16.54
N ASP A 163 17.94 -10.87 -17.38
CA ASP A 163 17.39 -12.19 -17.05
C ASP A 163 16.50 -12.21 -15.80
N TYR A 164 15.50 -11.33 -15.79
CA TYR A 164 14.53 -11.15 -14.70
C TYR A 164 15.15 -10.57 -13.42
N GLY A 165 16.27 -9.87 -13.56
CA GLY A 165 16.86 -9.04 -12.53
C GLY A 165 15.84 -8.05 -11.95
N VAL A 166 15.89 -7.86 -10.63
CA VAL A 166 14.94 -7.01 -9.90
C VAL A 166 15.66 -5.82 -9.31
N SER A 167 15.17 -4.62 -9.66
CA SER A 167 15.77 -3.38 -9.20
C SER A 167 15.60 -3.17 -7.70
N ALA A 168 16.41 -2.27 -7.14
CA ALA A 168 16.09 -1.64 -5.86
C ALA A 168 14.79 -0.81 -5.99
N TYR A 169 14.11 -0.61 -4.87
CA TYR A 169 12.97 0.27 -4.81
C TYR A 169 13.40 1.73 -4.94
N ARG A 170 12.63 2.51 -5.71
CA ARG A 170 12.83 3.95 -5.88
C ARG A 170 11.55 4.69 -5.57
N THR A 171 11.66 5.79 -4.84
CA THR A 171 10.54 6.72 -4.62
C THR A 171 10.57 7.84 -5.65
N VAL A 172 9.41 8.14 -6.23
CA VAL A 172 9.21 9.23 -7.18
C VAL A 172 8.02 10.07 -6.78
N GLN A 173 7.91 11.26 -7.36
CA GLN A 173 6.77 12.13 -7.12
C GLN A 173 5.55 11.60 -7.86
N ARG A 174 4.36 11.86 -7.32
CA ARG A 174 3.10 11.63 -8.01
C ARG A 174 3.08 12.40 -9.33
N GLY A 175 2.68 11.74 -10.41
CA GLY A 175 2.58 12.37 -11.73
C GLY A 175 2.40 11.36 -12.84
N GLU A 176 2.22 11.86 -14.06
CA GLU A 176 2.26 11.05 -15.27
C GLU A 176 3.69 10.94 -15.78
N TYR A 177 4.10 9.72 -16.10
CA TYR A 177 5.41 9.39 -16.64
C TYR A 177 5.25 8.73 -18.02
N PRO A 178 4.83 9.48 -19.06
CA PRO A 178 4.54 8.93 -20.37
C PRO A 178 5.81 8.54 -21.15
N VAL A 179 6.95 9.17 -20.83
CA VAL A 179 8.23 8.96 -21.52
C VAL A 179 9.34 8.91 -20.46
N VAL A 180 9.72 7.70 -20.09
CA VAL A 180 10.87 7.41 -19.21
C VAL A 180 11.98 6.85 -20.07
N HIS A 181 13.12 7.54 -20.12
CA HIS A 181 14.24 7.12 -20.96
C HIS A 181 14.96 5.94 -20.32
N CYS A 182 15.13 4.88 -21.11
CA CYS A 182 15.82 3.65 -20.74
C CYS A 182 16.94 3.39 -21.72
N ARG A 183 18.07 2.91 -21.21
CA ARG A 183 19.26 2.63 -21.99
C ARG A 183 19.76 1.23 -21.71
N THR A 184 19.94 0.43 -22.76
CA THR A 184 20.73 -0.80 -22.70
C THR A 184 22.14 -0.55 -23.26
N LYS A 185 22.95 -1.60 -23.37
CA LYS A 185 24.29 -1.50 -23.98
C LYS A 185 24.22 -1.10 -25.45
N ASN A 186 23.16 -1.52 -26.14
CA ASN A 186 23.04 -1.42 -27.59
C ASN A 186 22.04 -0.36 -28.05
N GLU A 187 20.97 -0.12 -27.29
CA GLU A 187 19.86 0.72 -27.73
C GLU A 187 19.30 1.62 -26.62
N ASP A 188 18.80 2.79 -27.01
CA ASP A 188 18.03 3.67 -26.16
C ASP A 188 16.55 3.55 -26.54
N PHE A 189 15.69 3.37 -25.55
CA PHE A 189 14.24 3.30 -25.74
C PHE A 189 13.51 4.11 -24.67
N SER A 190 12.19 4.24 -24.82
CA SER A 190 11.36 4.98 -23.88
C SER A 190 10.19 4.13 -23.42
N LEU A 191 9.95 4.13 -22.11
CA LEU A 191 8.85 3.41 -21.48
C LEU A 191 7.76 4.39 -21.05
N ASN A 192 6.50 3.98 -21.21
CA ASN A 192 5.35 4.68 -20.66
C ASN A 192 4.92 3.97 -19.37
N LEU A 193 5.07 4.65 -18.23
CA LEU A 193 4.67 4.13 -16.91
C LEU A 193 3.26 4.59 -16.50
N GLY A 194 2.67 5.52 -17.25
CA GLY A 194 1.35 6.11 -16.98
C GLY A 194 1.32 6.98 -15.72
N LEU A 195 0.12 7.14 -15.15
CA LEU A 195 -0.09 7.88 -13.90
C LEU A 195 0.36 7.05 -12.69
N LEU A 196 1.23 7.63 -11.86
CA LEU A 196 1.62 7.06 -10.58
C LEU A 196 0.95 7.83 -9.45
N ASP A 197 0.08 7.17 -8.70
CA ASP A 197 -0.67 7.79 -7.60
C ASP A 197 0.11 7.76 -6.28
N PHE A 198 -0.23 8.71 -5.41
CA PHE A 198 0.43 8.88 -4.12
C PHE A 198 0.10 7.72 -3.17
N GLY A 199 1.09 7.30 -2.37
CA GLY A 199 0.94 6.20 -1.43
C GLY A 199 0.76 4.82 -2.07
N ALA A 200 0.82 4.72 -3.41
CA ALA A 200 0.86 3.45 -4.11
C ALA A 200 2.30 2.95 -4.25
N ALA A 201 2.44 1.63 -4.37
CA ALA A 201 3.67 0.99 -4.80
C ALA A 201 3.43 0.23 -6.12
N TYR A 202 4.27 0.47 -7.13
CA TYR A 202 4.14 -0.14 -8.44
C TYR A 202 5.30 -1.09 -8.75
N LEU A 203 4.98 -2.17 -9.45
CA LEU A 203 5.97 -3.05 -10.07
C LEU A 203 5.83 -2.94 -11.59
N PHE A 204 6.92 -2.60 -12.26
CA PHE A 204 7.00 -2.52 -13.71
C PHE A 204 7.79 -3.69 -14.25
N VAL A 205 7.22 -4.44 -15.18
CA VAL A 205 7.91 -5.52 -15.87
C VAL A 205 8.28 -5.05 -17.27
N ILE A 206 9.57 -4.90 -17.52
CA ILE A 206 10.11 -4.52 -18.83
C ILE A 206 10.16 -5.78 -19.69
N THR A 207 9.44 -5.80 -20.79
CA THR A 207 9.35 -6.97 -21.68
C THR A 207 9.30 -6.53 -23.15
N ASN A 208 9.83 -7.34 -24.05
CA ASN A 208 9.84 -7.07 -25.48
C ASN A 208 8.95 -8.07 -26.24
N ARG A 209 7.64 -7.99 -25.97
CA ARG A 209 6.66 -8.88 -26.63
C ARG A 209 6.04 -8.29 -27.89
N THR A 210 6.00 -6.97 -27.98
CA THR A 210 5.38 -6.28 -29.11
C THR A 210 6.41 -5.98 -30.18
N SER A 211 6.02 -6.08 -31.46
CA SER A 211 6.85 -5.66 -32.60
C SER A 211 7.22 -4.16 -32.61
N GLN A 212 6.70 -3.39 -31.65
CA GLN A 212 6.95 -1.95 -31.44
C GLN A 212 8.12 -1.68 -30.49
N GLY A 213 8.80 -2.72 -29.99
CA GLY A 213 9.94 -2.61 -29.07
C GLY A 213 9.58 -2.90 -27.60
N PRO A 214 10.53 -2.65 -26.66
CA PRO A 214 10.33 -2.90 -25.24
C PRO A 214 9.18 -2.06 -24.64
N GLN A 215 8.32 -2.71 -23.86
CA GLN A 215 7.20 -2.10 -23.15
C GLN A 215 7.27 -2.41 -21.64
N ALA A 216 6.64 -1.54 -20.84
CA ALA A 216 6.50 -1.72 -19.42
C ALA A 216 5.08 -2.18 -19.10
N TRP A 217 4.95 -3.40 -18.59
CA TRP A 217 3.69 -3.83 -17.98
C TRP A 217 3.62 -3.35 -16.53
N LYS A 218 2.50 -2.74 -16.16
CA LYS A 218 2.30 -2.11 -14.85
C LYS A 218 1.47 -3.00 -13.93
N MET A 219 1.99 -3.26 -12.74
CA MET A 219 1.28 -3.89 -11.63
C MET A 219 1.23 -2.95 -10.43
N GLU A 220 0.13 -2.97 -9.69
CA GLU A 220 -0.01 -2.24 -8.43
C GLU A 220 0.19 -3.22 -7.27
N TYR A 221 1.32 -3.07 -6.57
CA TYR A 221 1.74 -3.90 -5.45
C TYR A 221 1.04 -3.46 -4.16
N ILE A 222 0.97 -2.15 -3.92
CA ILE A 222 0.18 -1.55 -2.84
C ILE A 222 -0.82 -0.57 -3.48
N PRO A 223 -2.13 -0.74 -3.23
CA PRO A 223 -3.14 0.13 -3.81
C PRO A 223 -2.95 1.57 -3.35
N ALA A 224 -3.15 2.53 -4.25
CA ALA A 224 -3.14 3.95 -3.94
C ALA A 224 -4.07 4.26 -2.77
N ASN A 225 -3.64 5.19 -1.91
CA ASN A 225 -4.49 5.63 -0.81
C ASN A 225 -5.67 6.43 -1.38
N LYS A 226 -6.88 5.86 -1.29
CA LYS A 226 -8.09 6.47 -1.88
C LYS A 226 -8.73 7.54 -1.00
N MET A 227 -8.27 7.68 0.25
CA MET A 227 -8.86 8.62 1.19
C MET A 227 -8.08 9.93 1.23
N SER A 228 -8.78 11.02 0.92
CA SER A 228 -8.23 12.36 1.08
C SER A 228 -8.11 12.72 2.57
N VAL A 229 -7.02 13.39 2.94
CA VAL A 229 -6.84 14.03 4.26
C VAL A 229 -7.99 15.01 4.56
N ALA A 230 -8.66 15.56 3.53
CA ALA A 230 -9.80 16.45 3.67
C ALA A 230 -10.98 15.84 4.46
N TRP A 231 -11.05 14.51 4.59
CA TRP A 231 -12.06 13.85 5.44
C TRP A 231 -11.91 14.14 6.93
N GLN A 232 -10.81 14.75 7.37
CA GLN A 232 -10.65 15.24 8.74
C GLN A 232 -11.33 16.61 8.97
N LEU A 233 -11.63 17.36 7.90
CA LEU A 233 -12.24 18.70 8.01
C LEU A 233 -13.62 18.70 8.69
N PRO A 234 -14.54 17.75 8.43
CA PRO A 234 -15.82 17.69 9.12
C PRO A 234 -15.68 17.52 10.65
N GLN A 235 -14.72 16.71 11.10
CA GLN A 235 -14.41 16.57 12.53
C GLN A 235 -13.97 17.91 13.13
N TYR A 236 -13.01 18.59 12.47
CA TYR A 236 -12.52 19.88 12.95
C TYR A 236 -13.62 20.93 13.04
N ALA A 237 -14.48 21.02 12.02
CA ALA A 237 -15.60 21.95 12.02
C ALA A 237 -16.56 21.71 13.22
N LEU A 238 -16.88 20.45 13.51
CA LEU A 238 -17.77 20.08 14.62
C LEU A 238 -17.15 20.37 15.99
N VAL A 239 -15.86 20.06 16.18
CA VAL A 239 -15.17 20.33 17.45
C VAL A 239 -15.04 21.83 17.68
N THR A 240 -14.65 22.61 16.68
CA THR A 240 -14.55 24.07 16.79
C THR A 240 -15.91 24.71 17.07
N ALA A 241 -16.98 24.28 16.39
CA ALA A 241 -18.33 24.76 16.68
C ALA A 241 -18.78 24.38 18.11
N GLY A 242 -18.44 23.18 18.55
CA GLY A 242 -18.71 22.71 19.92
C GLY A 242 -18.00 23.56 20.97
N GLU A 243 -16.72 23.88 20.76
CA GLU A 243 -15.91 24.73 21.63
C GLU A 243 -16.47 26.15 21.74
N VAL A 244 -16.86 26.76 20.62
CA VAL A 244 -17.47 28.09 20.59
C VAL A 244 -18.79 28.09 21.37
N MET A 245 -19.66 27.11 21.12
CA MET A 245 -20.95 27.00 21.81
C MET A 245 -20.79 26.72 23.30
N PHE A 246 -19.79 25.93 23.69
CA PHE A 246 -19.45 25.68 25.08
C PHE A 246 -18.97 26.97 25.77
N SER A 247 -18.06 27.71 25.14
CA SER A 247 -17.50 28.96 25.66
C SER A 247 -18.54 30.07 25.80
N VAL A 248 -19.37 30.31 24.77
CA VAL A 248 -20.42 31.35 24.79
C VAL A 248 -21.43 31.07 25.90
N THR A 249 -21.91 29.83 25.99
CA THR A 249 -22.89 29.48 27.03
C THR A 249 -22.28 29.41 28.43
N GLY A 250 -20.99 29.11 28.55
CA GLY A 250 -20.24 29.21 29.80
C GLY A 250 -20.16 30.65 30.29
N LEU A 251 -19.83 31.58 29.40
CA LEU A 251 -19.80 33.02 29.70
C LEU A 251 -21.19 33.55 30.06
N GLU A 252 -22.23 33.18 29.32
CA GLU A 252 -23.62 33.53 29.63
C GLU A 252 -24.01 33.09 31.05
N PHE A 253 -23.66 31.85 31.43
CA PHE A 253 -23.88 31.36 32.78
C PHE A 253 -23.11 32.20 33.81
N SER A 254 -21.83 32.47 33.59
CA SER A 254 -21.02 33.31 34.48
C SER A 254 -21.62 34.70 34.68
N TYR A 255 -22.09 35.36 33.61
CA TYR A 255 -22.75 36.67 33.71
C TYR A 255 -24.08 36.62 34.47
N SER A 256 -24.87 35.55 34.29
CA SER A 256 -26.14 35.37 35.03
C SER A 256 -25.90 35.19 36.54
N GLN A 257 -24.87 34.46 36.93
CA GLN A 257 -24.50 34.25 38.34
C GLN A 257 -23.99 35.52 39.01
N VAL A 258 -23.17 36.32 38.30
CA VAL A 258 -22.68 37.61 38.82
C VAL A 258 -23.82 38.59 39.05
N SER A 259 -24.78 38.64 38.12
CA SER A 259 -25.96 39.52 38.25
C SER A 259 -26.84 39.09 39.43
N LEU A 260 -27.06 37.78 39.61
CA LEU A 260 -27.82 37.24 40.73
C LEU A 260 -27.13 37.49 42.09
N PHE A 261 -25.80 37.34 42.15
CA PHE A 261 -25.01 37.59 43.35
C PHE A 261 -25.04 39.06 43.78
N PHE A 262 -24.98 39.99 42.81
CA PHE A 262 -25.13 41.43 43.07
C PHE A 262 -26.52 41.76 43.63
N PHE A 263 -27.58 41.18 43.04
CA PHE A 263 -28.95 41.41 43.48
C PHE A 263 -29.23 40.86 44.89
N PHE A 264 -28.63 39.72 45.22
CA PHE A 264 -28.75 39.10 46.55
C PHE A 264 -27.98 39.89 47.61
N ASN A 265 -26.77 40.37 47.31
CA ASN A 265 -26.01 41.21 48.24
C ASN A 265 -26.67 42.57 48.50
N ILE A 266 -27.24 43.20 47.47
CA ILE A 266 -27.99 44.46 47.63
C ILE A 266 -29.22 44.27 48.53
N ASN A 267 -30.01 43.20 48.31
CA ASN A 267 -31.16 42.93 49.17
C ASN A 267 -30.76 42.55 50.61
N LEU A 268 -29.67 41.81 50.79
CA LEU A 268 -29.14 41.48 52.11
C LEU A 268 -28.64 42.73 52.86
N PHE A 269 -28.00 43.67 52.14
CA PHE A 269 -27.56 44.94 52.71
C PHE A 269 -28.74 45.84 53.12
N ILE A 270 -29.84 45.81 52.34
CA ILE A 270 -31.08 46.53 52.67
C ILE A 270 -31.81 45.88 53.87
N LEU A 271 -31.77 44.56 54.02
CA LEU A 271 -32.41 43.84 55.13
C LEU A 271 -31.65 43.91 56.47
N ILE A 272 -30.33 44.08 56.43
CA ILE A 272 -29.48 44.17 57.65
C ILE A 272 -29.22 45.64 58.04
N GLY A 273 -29.36 46.58 57.10
CA GLY A 273 -29.14 48.01 57.30
C GLY A 273 -30.39 48.83 57.68
N GLY A 274 -31.50 48.18 58.07
CA GLY A 274 -32.74 48.81 58.53
C GLY A 274 -32.98 48.63 60.02
#